data_AF-A0A919HCF3-F1
#
_entry.id   AF-A0A919HCF3-F1
#
_cell.length_a   1.000
_cell.length_b   1.000
_cell.length_c   1.000
_cell.angle_alpha   90.00
_cell.angle_beta   90.00
_cell.angle_gamma   90.00
#
_symmetry.space_group_name_H-M   'P 1'
#
loop_
_entity.id
_entity.type
_entity.pdbx_description
1 polymer ?
#
loop_
_entity_poly.entity_id
_entity_poly.type
_entity_poly.pdbx_seq_one_letter_code
_entity_poly.pdbx_strand_id
1 'polypeptide(L)'
;MPATDHRQIARFAELSDATFPAVLADRLYAARDNAADGYRVGVEYASDMAEWLLAEGAPGLHYITLNKSTAALDIHRNVLASPSSRILNVC
;
A
#
# COMPACT_ATOMS: atom_id res chain seq x y z
N MET A 1 -3.53 0.97 -4.69
CA MET A 1 -3.56 2.42 -4.37
C MET A 1 -3.03 2.58 -2.96
N PRO A 2 -1.95 3.32 -2.71
CA PRO A 2 -1.45 3.53 -1.35
C PRO A 2 -2.26 4.60 -0.62
N ALA A 3 -2.79 4.31 0.57
CA ALA A 3 -3.47 5.29 1.41
C ALA A 3 -2.47 5.90 2.40
N THR A 4 -2.06 7.15 2.17
CA THR A 4 -0.99 7.82 2.95
C THR A 4 -1.48 8.98 3.81
N ASP A 5 -2.78 9.31 3.74
CA ASP A 5 -3.40 10.38 4.52
C ASP A 5 -4.82 9.96 4.88
N HIS A 6 -5.25 10.20 6.12
CA HIS A 6 -6.60 9.91 6.59
C HIS A 6 -7.71 10.55 5.72
N ARG A 7 -7.42 11.69 5.09
CA ARG A 7 -8.35 12.36 4.15
C ARG A 7 -8.61 11.55 2.89
N GLN A 8 -7.72 10.62 2.53
CA GLN A 8 -7.90 9.75 1.37
C GLN A 8 -8.90 8.63 1.62
N ILE A 9 -9.24 8.32 2.88
CA ILE A 9 -10.15 7.22 3.25
C ILE A 9 -11.52 7.38 2.57
N ALA A 10 -12.10 8.58 2.61
CA ALA A 10 -13.38 8.85 1.96
C ALA A 10 -13.30 8.63 0.43
N ARG A 11 -12.21 9.07 -0.19
CA ARG A 11 -11.98 8.90 -1.63
C ARG A 11 -11.75 7.44 -2.03
N PHE A 12 -11.22 6.60 -1.14
CA PHE A 12 -11.15 5.16 -1.35
C PHE A 12 -12.55 4.54 -1.43
N ALA A 13 -13.43 4.89 -0.50
CA ALA A 13 -14.80 4.39 -0.49
C ALA A 13 -15.61 4.86 -1.72
N GLU A 14 -15.30 6.05 -2.26
CA GLU A 14 -15.94 6.53 -3.49
C GLU A 14 -15.42 5.82 -4.76
N LEU A 15 -14.12 5.53 -4.82
CA LEU A 15 -13.48 4.95 -6.01
C LEU A 15 -13.52 3.43 -6.04
N SER A 16 -13.83 2.78 -4.93
CA SER A 16 -13.89 1.32 -4.81
C SER A 16 -15.13 0.92 -4.04
N ASP A 17 -15.83 -0.12 -4.50
CA ASP A 17 -16.89 -0.79 -3.74
C ASP A 17 -16.31 -1.68 -2.60
N ALA A 18 -15.10 -1.33 -2.15
CA ALA A 18 -14.33 -2.08 -1.17
C ALA A 18 -14.38 -1.37 0.18
N THR A 19 -14.50 -2.17 1.25
CA THR A 19 -14.45 -1.65 2.61
C THR A 19 -13.01 -1.25 2.95
N PHE A 20 -12.82 -0.02 3.44
CA PHE A 20 -11.53 0.42 3.90
C PHE A 20 -11.14 -0.31 5.21
N PRO A 21 -9.94 -0.89 5.33
CA PRO A 21 -9.53 -1.62 6.52
C PRO A 21 -9.52 -0.74 7.78
N ALA A 22 -10.29 -1.12 8.81
CA ALA A 22 -10.44 -0.32 10.04
C ALA A 22 -9.09 -0.07 10.75
N VAL A 23 -8.24 -1.09 10.83
CA VAL A 23 -6.90 -0.98 11.44
C VAL A 23 -6.03 0.06 10.72
N LEU A 24 -6.11 0.12 9.39
CA LEU A 24 -5.39 1.13 8.61
C LEU A 24 -5.98 2.53 8.85
N ALA A 25 -7.32 2.63 8.95
CA ALA A 25 -8.00 3.90 9.20
C ALA A 25 -7.56 4.48 10.55
N ASP A 26 -7.53 3.66 11.60
CA ASP A 26 -7.12 4.07 12.94
C ASP A 26 -5.66 4.54 12.97
N ARG A 27 -4.76 3.80 12.32
CA ARG A 27 -3.34 4.17 12.21
C ARG A 27 -3.15 5.49 11.46
N LEU A 28 -3.87 5.69 10.35
CA LEU A 28 -3.82 6.95 9.59
C LEU A 28 -4.43 8.12 10.35
N TYR A 29 -5.50 7.89 11.11
CA TYR A 29 -6.13 8.91 11.95
C TYR A 29 -5.23 9.31 13.13
N ALA A 30 -4.52 8.35 13.73
CA ALA A 30 -3.51 8.64 14.75
C ALA A 30 -2.37 9.50 14.19
N ALA A 31 -2.00 9.31 12.92
CA ALA A 31 -0.96 10.07 12.22
C ALA A 31 -1.46 11.39 11.56
N ARG A 32 -2.72 11.82 11.80
CA ARG A 32 -3.36 12.94 11.08
C ARG A 32 -2.58 14.26 11.12
N ASP A 33 -1.82 14.49 12.19
CA ASP A 33 -1.05 15.72 12.42
C ASP A 33 0.42 15.59 11.94
N ASN A 34 0.84 14.42 11.44
CA ASN A 34 2.17 14.17 10.89
C ASN A 34 2.10 13.44 9.55
N ALA A 35 2.26 14.19 8.46
CA ALA A 35 2.23 13.66 7.10
C ALA A 35 3.30 12.58 6.84
N ALA A 36 4.46 12.67 7.48
CA ALA A 36 5.53 11.67 7.31
C ALA A 36 5.13 10.32 7.94
N ASP A 37 4.45 10.36 9.10
CA ASP A 37 3.94 9.14 9.73
C ASP A 37 2.80 8.52 8.92
N GLY A 38 1.87 9.33 8.42
CA GLY A 38 0.79 8.85 7.55
C GLY A 38 1.34 8.19 6.28
N TYR A 39 2.37 8.80 5.69
CA TYR A 39 3.09 8.23 4.54
C TYR A 39 3.73 6.89 4.88
N ARG A 40 4.49 6.81 5.98
CA ARG A 40 5.13 5.57 6.42
C ARG A 40 4.12 4.46 6.67
N VAL A 41 3.03 4.75 7.38
CA VAL A 41 1.92 3.79 7.64
C VAL A 41 1.33 3.26 6.34
N GLY A 42 1.04 4.17 5.39
CA GLY A 42 0.46 3.80 4.11
C GLY A 42 1.38 2.95 3.23
N VAL A 43 2.66 3.29 3.20
CA VAL A 43 3.68 2.54 2.43
C VAL A 43 3.91 1.16 3.05
N GLU A 44 4.10 1.07 4.36
CA GLU A 44 4.29 -0.20 5.09
C GLU A 44 3.11 -1.15 4.84
N TYR A 45 1.88 -0.68 5.08
CA TYR A 45 0.68 -1.49 4.89
C TYR A 45 0.52 -2.00 3.45
N ALA A 46 0.81 -1.13 2.47
CA ALA A 46 0.70 -1.50 1.06
C ALA A 46 1.84 -2.45 0.63
N SER A 47 3.03 -2.35 1.21
CA SER A 47 4.12 -3.31 1.02
C SER A 47 3.75 -4.68 1.56
N ASP A 48 3.26 -4.77 2.81
CA ASP A 48 2.85 -6.03 3.41
C ASP A 48 1.76 -6.73 2.59
N MET A 49 0.76 -5.96 2.13
CA MET A 49 -0.29 -6.47 1.27
C MET A 49 0.26 -6.97 -0.07
N ALA A 50 1.17 -6.23 -0.69
CA ALA A 50 1.78 -6.61 -1.95
C ALA A 50 2.59 -7.92 -1.81
N GLU A 51 3.36 -8.05 -0.74
CA GLU A 51 4.13 -9.26 -0.43
C GLU A 51 3.22 -10.47 -0.22
N TRP A 52 2.13 -10.30 0.53
CA TRP A 52 1.15 -11.35 0.75
C TRP A 52 0.48 -11.78 -0.56
N LEU A 53 0.03 -10.85 -1.40
CA LEU A 53 -0.60 -11.17 -2.69
C LEU A 53 0.34 -11.93 -3.63
N LEU A 54 1.62 -11.55 -3.68
CA LEU A 54 2.63 -12.25 -4.47
C LEU A 54 2.92 -13.65 -3.92
N ALA A 55 2.97 -13.80 -2.59
CA ALA A 55 3.14 -15.11 -1.94
C ALA A 55 1.97 -16.06 -2.23
N GLU A 56 0.75 -15.52 -2.37
CA GLU A 56 -0.45 -16.25 -2.78
C GLU A 56 -0.54 -16.50 -4.30
N GLY A 57 0.51 -16.16 -5.06
CA GLY A 57 0.63 -16.49 -6.49
C GLY A 57 0.02 -15.46 -7.45
N ALA A 58 -0.23 -14.22 -7.01
CA ALA A 58 -0.63 -13.16 -7.92
C ALA A 58 0.44 -12.98 -9.03
N PRO A 59 0.05 -12.83 -10.32
CA PRO A 59 0.99 -12.75 -11.44
C PRO A 59 1.78 -11.44 -11.49
N GLY A 60 1.37 -10.42 -10.71
CA GLY A 60 1.99 -9.11 -10.68
C GLY A 60 1.16 -8.10 -9.90
N LEU A 61 1.66 -6.87 -9.83
CA LEU A 61 1.06 -5.77 -9.07
C LEU A 61 0.76 -4.57 -9.98
N HIS A 62 -0.43 -4.00 -9.83
CA HIS A 62 -0.81 -2.75 -10.50
C HIS A 62 -0.98 -1.62 -9.48
N TYR A 63 -0.17 -0.57 -9.62
CA TYR A 63 -0.19 0.58 -8.72
C TYR A 63 -1.03 1.73 -9.28
N ILE A 64 -2.14 2.05 -8.62
CA ILE A 64 -2.88 3.29 -8.87
C ILE A 64 -2.17 4.41 -8.10
N THR A 65 -1.54 5.33 -8.84
CA THR A 65 -0.64 6.38 -8.30
C THR A 65 -1.32 7.71 -8.00
N LEU A 66 -2.52 7.95 -8.54
CA LEU A 66 -3.23 9.24 -8.42
C LEU A 66 -2.32 10.44 -8.79
N ASN A 67 -1.58 10.33 -9.89
CA ASN A 67 -0.60 11.31 -10.38
C ASN A 67 0.60 11.57 -9.46
N LYS A 68 0.87 10.69 -8.48
CA LYS A 68 2.03 10.76 -7.57
C LYS A 68 2.75 9.42 -7.51
N SER A 69 4.00 9.37 -7.98
CA SER A 69 4.75 8.10 -8.10
C SER A 69 5.48 7.67 -6.83
N THR A 70 5.83 8.58 -5.91
CA THR A 70 6.75 8.30 -4.81
C THR A 70 6.34 7.10 -3.97
N ALA A 71 5.07 7.05 -3.51
CA ALA A 71 4.57 5.93 -2.71
C ALA A 71 4.63 4.60 -3.46
N ALA A 72 4.25 4.59 -4.75
CA ALA A 72 4.31 3.38 -5.57
C ALA A 72 5.74 2.88 -5.78
N LEU A 73 6.70 3.80 -5.97
CA LEU A 73 8.12 3.47 -6.11
C LEU A 73 8.69 2.89 -4.81
N ASP A 74 8.37 3.48 -3.66
CA ASP A 74 8.87 3.01 -2.38
C ASP A 74 8.28 1.65 -2.01
N ILE A 75 6.98 1.43 -2.27
CA ILE A 75 6.37 0.10 -2.12
C ILE A 75 7.06 -0.92 -3.02
N HIS A 76 7.29 -0.58 -4.29
CA HIS A 76 7.90 -1.51 -5.23
C HIS A 76 9.33 -1.88 -4.81
N ARG A 77 10.12 -0.91 -4.30
CA ARG A 77 11.46 -1.16 -3.77
C ARG A 77 11.43 -2.08 -2.55
N ASN A 78 10.49 -1.89 -1.63
CA ASN A 78 10.31 -2.77 -0.48
C ASN A 78 10.00 -4.20 -0.92
N VAL A 79 9.08 -4.37 -1.88
CA VAL A 79 8.72 -5.68 -2.42
C VAL A 79 9.91 -6.38 -3.08
N LEU A 80 10.74 -5.66 -3.84
CA LEU A 80 11.96 -6.23 -4.45
C LEU A 80 13.02 -6.63 -3.40
N ALA A 81 13.03 -5.99 -2.24
CA ALA A 81 13.88 -6.35 -1.12
C ALA A 81 13.31 -7.51 -0.29
N SER A 82 12.02 -7.81 -0.42
CA SER A 82 11.32 -8.85 0.35
C SER A 82 11.64 -10.28 -0.14
N PRO A 83 11.67 -11.28 0.77
CA PRO A 83 11.89 -12.68 0.41
C PRO A 83 10.89 -13.22 -0.62
N SER A 84 9.63 -12.78 -0.58
CA SER A 84 8.56 -13.28 -1.47
C SER A 84 8.82 -13.00 -2.95
N SER A 85 9.60 -11.96 -3.26
CA SER A 85 10.00 -11.64 -4.64
C SER A 85 10.94 -12.68 -5.26
N ARG A 86 11.58 -13.56 -4.48
CA ARG A 86 12.48 -14.59 -5.02
C ARG A 86 11.75 -15.77 -5.67
N ILE A 87 10.45 -15.93 -5.39
CA ILE A 87 9.62 -17.02 -5.94
C ILE A 87 9.31 -16.78 -7.42
N LEU A 88 9.26 -15.51 -7.86
CA LEU A 88 8.95 -15.14 -9.25
C LEU A 88 10.11 -15.30 -10.23
N ASN A 89 11.32 -15.65 -9.76
CA ASN A 89 12.54 -15.69 -10.58
C ASN A 89 13.06 -17.13 -10.84
N VAL A 90 12.24 -18.16 -10.61
CA VAL A 90 12.63 -19.58 -10.69
C VAL A 90 11.85 -20.37 -11.76
N CYS A 91 11.11 -19.70 -12.65
CA CYS A 91 10.48 -20.34 -13.80
C CYS A 91 11.21 -19.99 -15.11
#